data_AF-A0A7W1NNQ2-F1
#
_entry.id   AF-A0A7W1NNQ2-F1
#
_cell.length_a   1.000
_cell.length_b   1.000
_cell.length_c   1.000
_cell.angle_alpha   90.00
_cell.angle_beta   90.00
_cell.angle_gamma   90.00
#
_symmetry.space_group_name_H-M   'P 1'
#
loop_
_entity.id
_entity.type
_entity.pdbx_description
1 polymer ?
#
loop_
_entity_poly.entity_id
_entity_poly.type
_entity_poly.pdbx_seq_one_letter_code
_entity_poly.pdbx_strand_id
1 'polypeptide(L)'
;MRRSIFVMSMIGLVLALPLVIAAQDTPATTPDPSAQGVQTTVTFPAPTAIATVEPTAAAPASPIEPNALALLTDARADLDLLVIQNMGAERPVGWTGNGDITNIQLPILIRLDLELLAGQILGPDQRPAGWFGAVPSTAYAISRDIRHDLELLADQVNPPSVRPPGWKGSDPVIRCDRSVQTLVFVLERTAGYKLNIDPFSGDFCRLAELQATAYAEANLLPNRKAPTGGTVASANNNGAVQITSPYAVAFLDRFGRHPTGSIPVGEPITTVGRSYTQFSKMMLVRGNGFEVFIDFSASSVSVDQFAALPEVNNESTTTSCTASWCKSVP
;
A
#
# COMPACT_ATOMS: atom_id res chain seq x y z
N MET A 1 8.21 24.44 60.56
CA MET A 1 9.52 24.29 59.88
C MET A 1 9.22 24.43 58.38
N ARG A 2 9.33 25.58 57.69
CA ARG A 2 10.42 26.57 57.56
C ARG A 2 11.79 25.95 57.22
N ARG A 3 12.16 26.00 55.94
CA ARG A 3 13.49 26.38 55.44
C ARG A 3 13.37 26.94 54.02
N SER A 4 14.17 27.95 53.70
CA SER A 4 14.13 28.75 52.47
C SER A 4 15.56 29.09 52.03
N ILE A 5 15.89 28.90 50.75
CA ILE A 5 17.11 29.29 49.99
C ILE A 5 16.66 29.35 48.50
N PHE A 6 16.69 30.41 47.67
CA PHE A 6 17.28 31.77 47.65
C PHE A 6 18.70 31.86 47.03
N VAL A 7 18.90 32.81 46.09
CA VAL A 7 20.18 33.24 45.42
C VAL A 7 20.59 32.32 44.22
N MET A 8 21.10 32.77 43.05
CA MET A 8 21.52 34.08 42.54
C MET A 8 21.21 34.29 41.03
N SER A 9 21.06 35.57 40.69
CA SER A 9 21.27 36.25 39.40
C SER A 9 22.58 35.90 38.66
N MET A 10 22.57 35.95 37.31
CA MET A 10 23.72 36.47 36.55
C MET A 10 23.29 37.22 35.27
N ILE A 11 23.98 38.32 34.99
CA ILE A 11 23.73 39.27 33.89
C ILE A 11 24.70 38.96 32.74
N GLY A 12 24.20 38.95 31.50
CA GLY A 12 25.01 38.81 30.28
C GLY A 12 24.67 39.88 29.25
N LEU A 13 25.45 40.97 29.22
CA LEU A 13 25.35 42.05 28.24
C LEU A 13 26.29 41.77 27.07
N VAL A 14 25.79 41.70 25.84
CA VAL A 14 26.63 41.56 24.62
C VAL A 14 26.32 42.71 23.65
N LEU A 15 27.35 43.48 23.30
CA LEU A 15 27.30 44.46 22.22
C LEU A 15 27.45 43.76 20.86
N ALA A 16 26.74 44.25 19.84
CA ALA A 16 27.06 44.00 18.44
C ALA A 16 26.98 45.32 17.65
N LEU A 17 27.94 45.53 16.74
CA LEU A 17 28.11 46.76 15.96
C LEU A 17 27.17 46.81 14.75
N PRO A 18 26.84 48.00 14.21
CA PRO A 18 26.15 48.12 12.93
C PRO A 18 27.09 47.80 11.75
N LEU A 19 26.65 46.95 10.83
CA LEU A 19 27.27 46.81 9.51
C LEU A 19 26.74 47.91 8.57
N VAL A 20 27.65 48.63 7.92
CA VAL A 20 27.33 49.52 6.79
C VAL A 20 27.58 48.73 5.50
N ILE A 21 26.55 48.62 4.65
CA ILE A 21 26.69 48.12 3.28
C ILE A 21 26.29 49.24 2.33
N ALA A 22 27.20 49.59 1.42
CA ALA A 22 26.96 50.62 0.41
C ALA A 22 26.09 50.09 -0.73
N ALA A 23 25.09 50.86 -1.13
CA ALA A 23 24.40 50.67 -2.41
C ALA A 23 25.22 51.35 -3.53
N GLN A 24 25.40 50.68 -4.66
CA GLN A 24 26.02 51.25 -5.85
C GLN A 24 24.93 51.73 -6.83
N ASP A 25 25.10 52.96 -7.33
CA ASP A 25 24.24 53.53 -8.37
C ASP A 25 24.42 52.80 -9.71
N THR A 26 23.31 52.62 -10.44
CA THR A 26 23.33 52.44 -11.89
C THR A 26 22.43 53.50 -12.54
N PRO A 27 22.96 54.37 -13.43
CA PRO A 27 22.15 55.40 -14.07
C PRO A 27 21.25 54.79 -15.15
N ALA A 28 19.95 55.03 -15.04
CA ALA A 28 19.01 54.75 -16.12
C ALA A 28 19.16 55.77 -17.25
N THR A 29 19.26 55.30 -18.50
CA THR A 29 19.23 56.16 -19.69
C THR A 29 17.90 56.01 -20.43
N THR A 30 17.21 57.13 -20.58
CA THR A 30 15.90 57.28 -21.25
C THR A 30 16.01 57.05 -22.77
N PRO A 31 14.98 56.48 -23.44
CA PRO A 31 14.97 56.32 -24.90
C PRO A 31 14.64 57.64 -25.62
N ASP A 32 15.06 57.77 -26.88
CA ASP A 32 14.53 58.77 -27.82
C ASP A 32 14.33 58.15 -29.23
N PRO A 33 13.22 58.42 -29.95
CA PRO A 33 12.89 57.75 -31.21
C PRO A 33 13.04 58.65 -32.45
N SER A 34 13.43 58.07 -33.58
CA SER A 34 13.09 58.48 -34.97
C SER A 34 13.87 57.57 -35.94
N ALA A 35 13.26 56.61 -36.65
CA ALA A 35 12.32 56.73 -37.78
C ALA A 35 13.04 56.84 -39.15
N GLN A 36 12.39 56.30 -40.19
CA GLN A 36 12.91 56.04 -41.56
C GLN A 36 13.90 54.84 -41.60
N GLY A 37 13.67 53.72 -42.29
CA GLY A 37 12.64 53.33 -43.24
C GLY A 37 13.22 53.21 -44.66
N VAL A 38 13.29 52.00 -45.22
CA VAL A 38 13.35 51.72 -46.68
C VAL A 38 13.24 50.20 -46.95
N GLN A 39 12.26 49.86 -47.78
CA GLN A 39 12.14 48.79 -48.77
C GLN A 39 12.82 47.41 -48.57
N THR A 40 11.93 46.44 -48.50
CA THR A 40 12.02 45.01 -48.85
C THR A 40 13.08 44.62 -49.90
N THR A 41 14.02 43.76 -49.52
CA THR A 41 14.62 42.74 -50.40
C THR A 41 14.35 41.36 -49.81
N VAL A 42 13.57 40.55 -50.53
CA VAL A 42 13.36 39.13 -50.16
C VAL A 42 14.59 38.34 -50.57
N THR A 43 15.56 38.29 -49.67
CA THR A 43 16.69 37.36 -49.78
C THR A 43 16.24 36.02 -49.23
N PHE A 44 16.04 35.02 -50.09
CA PHE A 44 15.85 33.65 -49.59
C PHE A 44 17.13 33.23 -48.85
N PRO A 45 17.08 32.90 -47.56
CA PRO A 45 18.24 32.31 -46.90
C PRO A 45 18.54 30.98 -47.60
N ALA A 46 19.83 30.71 -47.83
CA ALA A 46 20.28 29.36 -48.14
C ALA A 46 19.70 28.40 -47.09
N PRO A 47 19.34 27.15 -47.44
CA PRO A 47 18.74 26.23 -46.49
C PRO A 47 19.64 26.11 -45.27
N THR A 48 19.20 26.69 -44.16
CA THR A 48 19.92 26.64 -42.89
C THR A 48 20.18 25.19 -42.60
N ALA A 49 21.45 24.80 -42.52
CA ALA A 49 21.82 23.46 -42.10
C ALA A 49 21.09 23.22 -40.79
N ILE A 50 20.15 22.25 -40.79
CA ILE A 50 19.40 21.91 -39.59
C ILE A 50 20.47 21.46 -38.60
N ALA A 51 20.74 22.30 -37.59
CA ALA A 51 21.64 21.95 -36.53
C ALA A 51 21.15 20.62 -35.98
N THR A 52 21.94 19.57 -36.16
CA THR A 52 21.65 18.28 -35.54
C THR A 52 21.63 18.57 -34.06
N VAL A 53 20.43 18.58 -33.47
CA VAL A 53 20.26 18.80 -32.04
C VAL A 53 20.95 17.61 -31.39
N GLU A 54 22.16 17.85 -30.90
CA GLU A 54 22.92 16.87 -30.15
C GLU A 54 22.00 16.37 -29.03
N PRO A 55 21.78 15.05 -28.89
CA PRO A 55 20.81 14.56 -27.92
C PRO A 55 21.20 15.05 -26.54
N THR A 56 20.44 16.01 -25.99
CA THR A 56 20.65 16.52 -24.63
C THR A 56 20.75 15.32 -23.71
N ALA A 57 21.92 15.12 -23.12
CA ALA A 57 22.19 13.94 -22.32
C ALA A 57 21.08 13.80 -21.27
N ALA A 58 20.33 12.71 -21.34
CA ALA A 58 19.18 12.51 -20.46
C ALA A 58 19.67 12.60 -19.01
N ALA A 59 18.99 13.42 -18.21
CA ALA A 59 19.34 13.58 -16.80
C ALA A 59 19.40 12.19 -16.13
N PRO A 60 20.40 11.92 -15.28
CA PRO A 60 20.58 10.60 -14.69
C PRO A 60 19.31 10.20 -13.92
N ALA A 61 18.66 9.13 -14.38
CA ALA A 61 17.47 8.61 -13.73
C ALA A 61 17.83 8.07 -12.34
N SER A 62 16.96 8.30 -11.36
CA SER A 62 17.11 7.69 -10.04
C SER A 62 17.10 6.16 -10.15
N PRO A 63 17.94 5.44 -9.38
CA PRO A 63 17.84 3.98 -9.26
C PRO A 63 16.64 3.53 -8.41
N ILE A 64 15.89 4.47 -7.83
CA ILE A 64 14.72 4.21 -6.97
C ILE A 64 13.45 4.24 -7.83
N GLU A 65 12.53 3.31 -7.57
CA GLU A 65 11.24 3.23 -8.24
C GLU A 65 10.43 4.54 -8.05
N PRO A 66 9.74 5.08 -9.09
CA PRO A 66 9.17 6.43 -9.03
C PRO A 66 8.18 6.70 -7.89
N ASN A 67 7.31 5.74 -7.55
CA ASN A 67 6.35 5.95 -6.46
C ASN A 67 7.05 5.97 -5.08
N ALA A 68 8.06 5.12 -4.89
CA ALA A 68 8.93 5.17 -3.71
C ALA A 68 9.72 6.48 -3.64
N LEU A 69 10.26 6.95 -4.77
CA LEU A 69 11.05 8.19 -4.84
C LEU A 69 10.22 9.43 -4.47
N ALA A 70 8.98 9.53 -4.94
CA ALA A 70 8.07 10.61 -4.58
C ALA A 70 7.84 10.66 -3.05
N LEU A 71 7.45 9.52 -2.46
CA LEU A 71 7.24 9.43 -1.00
C LEU A 71 8.49 9.79 -0.19
N LEU A 72 9.68 9.37 -0.63
CA LEU A 72 10.94 9.69 0.04
C LEU A 72 11.31 11.18 -0.08
N THR A 73 11.06 11.79 -1.24
CA THR A 73 11.36 13.21 -1.48
C THR A 73 10.48 14.10 -0.59
N ASP A 74 9.17 13.80 -0.52
CA ASP A 74 8.26 14.51 0.37
C ASP A 74 8.59 14.23 1.85
N ALA A 75 8.96 12.99 2.21
CA ALA A 75 9.29 12.64 3.59
C ALA A 75 10.60 13.32 4.06
N ARG A 76 11.60 13.47 3.18
CA ARG A 76 12.81 14.26 3.44
C ARG A 76 12.46 15.71 3.76
N ALA A 77 11.65 16.34 2.90
CA ALA A 77 11.24 17.74 3.09
C ALA A 77 10.46 17.95 4.41
N ASP A 78 9.53 17.05 4.72
CA ASP A 78 8.74 17.11 5.95
C ASP A 78 9.57 16.83 7.21
N LEU A 79 10.53 15.90 7.13
CA LEU A 79 11.50 15.64 8.19
C LEU A 79 12.43 16.85 8.43
N ASP A 80 12.82 17.57 7.38
CA ASP A 80 13.58 18.82 7.47
C ASP A 80 12.77 19.95 8.11
N LEU A 81 11.48 20.07 7.80
CA LEU A 81 10.56 20.99 8.49
C LEU A 81 10.44 20.64 9.98
N LEU A 82 10.32 19.34 10.31
CA LEU A 82 10.13 18.89 11.69
C LEU A 82 11.39 19.11 12.56
N VAL A 83 12.59 18.89 12.03
CA VAL A 83 13.83 19.23 12.78
C VAL A 83 14.00 20.75 12.92
N ILE A 84 13.65 21.55 11.91
CA ILE A 84 13.72 23.02 12.02
C ILE A 84 12.73 23.54 13.08
N GLN A 85 11.52 22.97 13.14
CA GLN A 85 10.52 23.35 14.15
C GLN A 85 10.99 23.06 15.58
N ASN A 86 11.65 21.91 15.81
CA ASN A 86 11.99 21.45 17.15
C ASN A 86 13.42 21.81 17.60
N MET A 87 14.34 22.09 16.67
CA MET A 87 15.77 22.34 16.93
C MET A 87 16.33 23.58 16.22
N GLY A 88 15.52 24.26 15.39
CA GLY A 88 15.96 25.44 14.64
C GLY A 88 17.07 25.12 13.64
N ALA A 89 18.23 25.75 13.83
CA ALA A 89 19.41 25.52 13.00
C ALA A 89 20.23 24.29 13.44
N GLU A 90 20.03 23.78 14.65
CA GLU A 90 20.76 22.62 15.17
C GLU A 90 20.25 21.31 14.55
N ARG A 91 21.09 20.27 14.57
CA ARG A 91 20.77 18.94 14.01
C ARG A 91 21.23 17.84 14.98
N PRO A 92 20.54 16.68 15.01
CA PRO A 92 20.99 15.53 15.77
C PRO A 92 22.41 15.09 15.39
N VAL A 93 23.16 14.53 16.34
CA VAL A 93 24.48 13.95 16.05
C VAL A 93 24.33 12.78 15.07
N GLY A 94 25.09 12.81 13.98
CA GLY A 94 25.03 11.80 12.92
C GLY A 94 23.98 12.07 11.83
N TRP A 95 23.26 13.21 11.89
CA TRP A 95 22.32 13.64 10.85
C TRP A 95 22.99 13.73 9.49
N THR A 96 22.39 13.08 8.50
CA THR A 96 22.91 12.99 7.13
C THR A 96 22.40 14.13 6.25
N GLY A 97 21.14 14.55 6.44
CA GLY A 97 20.49 15.57 5.60
C GLY A 97 20.42 15.19 4.12
N ASN A 98 20.54 13.90 3.78
CA ASN A 98 20.70 13.48 2.39
C ASN A 98 19.37 13.57 1.63
N GLY A 99 19.37 14.35 0.54
CA GLY A 99 18.27 14.48 -0.42
C GLY A 99 18.67 14.16 -1.86
N ASP A 100 19.81 13.48 -2.07
CA ASP A 100 20.27 13.08 -3.40
C ASP A 100 19.41 11.91 -3.93
N ILE A 101 18.54 12.22 -4.88
CA ILE A 101 17.66 11.26 -5.55
C ILE A 101 18.42 10.19 -6.36
N THR A 102 19.69 10.39 -6.69
CA THR A 102 20.52 9.40 -7.39
C THR A 102 21.17 8.39 -6.44
N ASN A 103 21.19 8.68 -5.14
CA ASN A 103 21.75 7.80 -4.12
C ASN A 103 20.80 6.64 -3.80
N ILE A 104 21.18 5.42 -4.15
CA ILE A 104 20.41 4.20 -3.85
C ILE A 104 20.19 3.97 -2.33
N GLN A 105 21.00 4.58 -1.47
CA GLN A 105 20.88 4.52 -0.01
C GLN A 105 19.95 5.60 0.57
N LEU A 106 19.34 6.46 -0.25
CA LEU A 106 18.41 7.50 0.21
C LEU A 106 17.33 6.99 1.20
N PRO A 107 16.68 5.81 1.02
CA PRO A 107 15.69 5.32 1.98
C PRO A 107 16.28 5.07 3.38
N ILE A 108 17.46 4.45 3.47
CA ILE A 108 18.06 4.14 4.78
C ILE A 108 18.66 5.39 5.45
N LEU A 109 19.11 6.38 4.68
CA LEU A 109 19.61 7.66 5.20
C LEU A 109 18.47 8.52 5.77
N ILE A 110 17.31 8.59 5.09
CA ILE A 110 16.12 9.25 5.63
C ILE A 110 15.59 8.51 6.87
N ARG A 111 15.58 7.17 6.87
CA ARG A 111 15.24 6.38 8.06
C ARG A 111 16.17 6.68 9.23
N LEU A 112 17.49 6.75 9.00
CA LEU A 112 18.46 7.10 10.04
C LEU A 112 18.18 8.48 10.63
N ASP A 113 18.01 9.50 9.79
CA ASP A 113 17.70 10.86 10.23
C ASP A 113 16.40 10.92 11.05
N LEU A 114 15.36 10.19 10.64
CA LEU A 114 14.09 10.09 11.36
C LEU A 114 14.25 9.43 12.75
N GLU A 115 15.01 8.34 12.84
CA GLU A 115 15.31 7.67 14.12
C GLU A 115 16.16 8.56 15.05
N LEU A 116 17.11 9.32 14.50
CA LEU A 116 17.91 10.30 15.25
C LEU A 116 17.06 11.46 15.76
N LEU A 117 16.13 11.98 14.96
CA LEU A 117 15.21 13.04 15.40
C LEU A 117 14.24 12.53 16.47
N ALA A 118 13.67 11.34 16.28
CA ALA A 118 12.80 10.70 17.28
C ALA A 118 13.56 10.51 18.61
N GLY A 119 14.80 10.00 18.55
CA GLY A 119 15.67 9.83 19.72
C GLY A 119 16.02 11.16 20.41
N GLN A 120 16.19 12.24 19.65
CA GLN A 120 16.52 13.58 20.17
C GLN A 120 15.32 14.29 20.82
N ILE A 121 14.10 14.05 20.32
CA ILE A 121 12.86 14.69 20.79
C ILE A 121 12.23 13.89 21.93
N LEU A 122 12.09 12.57 21.77
CA LEU A 122 11.35 11.70 22.69
C LEU A 122 12.26 11.00 23.72
N GLY A 123 13.56 10.92 23.44
CA GLY A 123 14.55 10.12 24.17
C GLY A 123 14.98 8.88 23.37
N PRO A 124 16.21 8.37 23.60
CA PRO A 124 16.88 7.42 22.69
C PRO A 124 16.06 6.16 22.41
N ASP A 125 15.46 5.58 23.46
CA ASP A 125 14.69 4.34 23.40
C ASP A 125 13.16 4.55 23.36
N GLN A 126 12.70 5.79 23.19
CA GLN A 126 11.27 6.12 23.17
C GLN A 126 10.76 6.29 21.74
N ARG A 127 9.64 5.65 21.41
CA ARG A 127 8.96 5.80 20.10
C ARG A 127 7.44 5.93 20.31
N PRO A 128 6.73 6.59 19.39
CA PRO A 128 5.27 6.60 19.36
C PRO A 128 4.68 5.19 19.34
N ALA A 129 3.47 5.03 19.88
CA ALA A 129 2.69 3.80 19.67
C ALA A 129 2.42 3.60 18.18
N GLY A 130 2.58 2.38 17.68
CA GLY A 130 2.44 2.04 16.25
C GLY A 130 3.73 2.15 15.43
N TRP A 131 4.84 2.65 15.98
CA TRP A 131 6.11 2.82 15.24
C TRP A 131 6.58 1.53 14.57
N PHE A 132 6.78 1.58 13.26
CA PHE A 132 7.22 0.43 12.47
C PHE A 132 8.73 0.26 12.47
N GLY A 133 9.48 1.35 12.46
CA GLY A 133 10.94 1.37 12.45
C GLY A 133 11.57 0.75 11.19
N ALA A 134 12.84 0.37 11.31
CA ALA A 134 13.62 -0.20 10.21
C ALA A 134 13.32 -1.69 10.00
N VAL A 135 12.47 -2.02 9.02
CA VAL A 135 12.20 -3.40 8.59
C VAL A 135 12.71 -3.61 7.16
N PRO A 136 13.55 -4.63 6.89
CA PRO A 136 14.01 -4.95 5.53
C PRO A 136 12.83 -5.31 4.62
N SER A 137 12.66 -4.57 3.52
CA SER A 137 11.57 -4.76 2.55
C SER A 137 11.92 -4.10 1.20
N THR A 138 10.93 -3.97 0.31
CA THR A 138 11.09 -3.22 -0.95
C THR A 138 11.26 -1.72 -0.68
N ALA A 139 11.88 -0.98 -1.60
CA ALA A 139 12.05 0.47 -1.49
C ALA A 139 10.70 1.20 -1.26
N TYR A 140 9.63 0.75 -1.94
CA TYR A 140 8.29 1.31 -1.76
C TYR A 140 7.72 1.02 -0.35
N ALA A 141 7.86 -0.20 0.17
CA ALA A 141 7.43 -0.52 1.53
C ALA A 141 8.20 0.31 2.57
N ILE A 142 9.52 0.42 2.44
CA ILE A 142 10.38 1.25 3.30
C ILE A 142 9.95 2.72 3.24
N SER A 143 9.63 3.26 2.04
CA SER A 143 9.18 4.65 1.90
C SER A 143 7.83 4.92 2.58
N ARG A 144 6.89 3.97 2.54
CA ARG A 144 5.63 4.06 3.30
C ARG A 144 5.88 3.98 4.80
N ASP A 145 6.75 3.09 5.26
CA ASP A 145 7.06 2.92 6.68
C ASP A 145 7.73 4.18 7.26
N ILE A 146 8.64 4.81 6.52
CA ILE A 146 9.27 6.10 6.89
C ILE A 146 8.21 7.19 6.98
N ARG A 147 7.30 7.28 6.00
CA ARG A 147 6.23 8.28 5.99
C ARG A 147 5.25 8.05 7.14
N HIS A 148 4.86 6.81 7.43
CA HIS A 148 4.02 6.45 8.56
C HIS A 148 4.61 6.93 9.88
N ASP A 149 5.86 6.54 10.15
CA ASP A 149 6.58 6.89 11.38
C ASP A 149 6.79 8.41 11.50
N LEU A 150 7.08 9.11 10.39
CA LEU A 150 7.19 10.57 10.37
C LEU A 150 5.86 11.28 10.73
N GLU A 151 4.73 10.76 10.26
CA GLU A 151 3.40 11.29 10.66
C GLU A 151 3.12 11.03 12.14
N LEU A 152 3.50 9.85 12.68
CA LEU A 152 3.38 9.56 14.11
C LEU A 152 4.27 10.47 14.98
N LEU A 153 5.49 10.77 14.54
CA LEU A 153 6.39 11.71 15.21
C LEU A 153 5.82 13.14 15.15
N ALA A 154 5.28 13.54 14.00
CA ALA A 154 4.60 14.83 13.84
C ALA A 154 3.40 14.97 14.79
N ASP A 155 2.63 13.90 15.01
CA ASP A 155 1.53 13.85 15.98
C ASP A 155 1.99 13.86 17.46
N GLN A 156 3.26 13.57 17.78
CA GLN A 156 3.78 13.74 19.15
C GLN A 156 4.16 15.20 19.47
N VAL A 157 4.64 15.95 18.47
CA VAL A 157 5.20 17.31 18.65
C VAL A 157 4.26 18.44 18.24
N ASN A 158 3.19 18.13 17.50
CA ASN A 158 2.15 19.06 17.13
C ASN A 158 0.82 18.69 17.81
N PRO A 159 -0.12 19.66 17.97
CA PRO A 159 -1.49 19.32 18.31
C PRO A 159 -2.11 18.34 17.29
N PRO A 160 -3.05 17.46 17.70
CA PRO A 160 -3.67 16.50 16.80
C PRO A 160 -4.21 17.12 15.51
N SER A 161 -3.89 16.50 14.37
CA SER A 161 -4.25 16.97 13.01
C SER A 161 -3.71 18.35 12.61
N VAL A 162 -2.80 18.95 13.38
CA VAL A 162 -2.04 20.15 12.97
C VAL A 162 -0.73 19.70 12.34
N ARG A 163 -0.33 20.37 11.25
CA ARG A 163 0.94 20.16 10.56
C ARG A 163 1.67 21.50 10.34
N PRO A 164 3.01 21.49 10.25
CA PRO A 164 3.78 22.70 10.00
C PRO A 164 3.44 23.34 8.63
N PRO A 165 3.56 24.67 8.48
CA PRO A 165 3.47 25.30 7.17
C PRO A 165 4.47 24.70 6.18
N GLY A 166 3.98 24.30 5.00
CA GLY A 166 4.78 23.65 3.97
C GLY A 166 4.80 22.12 3.99
N TRP A 167 4.18 21.49 5.00
CA TRP A 167 4.06 20.02 5.08
C TRP A 167 3.43 19.44 3.82
N LYS A 168 4.10 18.47 3.20
CA LYS A 168 3.64 17.72 2.02
C LYS A 168 2.63 16.66 2.40
N GLY A 169 2.93 15.90 3.45
CA GLY A 169 2.17 14.74 3.86
C GLY A 169 2.18 13.64 2.81
N SER A 170 1.11 12.84 2.77
CA SER A 170 0.90 11.78 1.79
C SER A 170 -0.58 11.36 1.78
N ASP A 171 -0.90 10.28 1.06
CA ASP A 171 -2.18 9.59 1.21
C ASP A 171 -2.45 9.25 2.69
N PRO A 172 -3.61 9.62 3.26
CA PRO A 172 -3.98 9.33 4.64
C PRO A 172 -3.93 7.84 5.01
N VAL A 173 -4.07 6.91 4.05
CA VAL A 173 -3.94 5.47 4.30
C VAL A 173 -2.55 5.11 4.85
N ILE A 174 -1.51 5.88 4.52
CA ILE A 174 -0.15 5.63 5.00
C ILE A 174 -0.01 5.92 6.50
N ARG A 175 -0.94 6.69 7.12
CA ARG A 175 -0.99 6.86 8.58
C ARG A 175 -1.54 5.64 9.33
N CYS A 176 -2.03 4.63 8.61
CA CYS A 176 -2.64 3.44 9.20
C CYS A 176 -1.66 2.27 9.32
N ASP A 177 -2.03 1.24 10.09
CA ASP A 177 -1.26 0.01 10.23
C ASP A 177 -0.94 -0.65 8.88
N ARG A 178 0.20 -1.37 8.81
CA ARG A 178 0.64 -2.07 7.59
C ARG A 178 -0.42 -3.03 7.03
N SER A 179 -1.25 -3.64 7.88
CA SER A 179 -2.38 -4.48 7.50
C SER A 179 -3.40 -3.70 6.67
N VAL A 180 -3.87 -2.56 7.18
CA VAL A 180 -4.84 -1.67 6.51
C VAL A 180 -4.26 -1.11 5.21
N GLN A 181 -3.03 -0.60 5.24
CA GLN A 181 -2.32 -0.12 4.04
C GLN A 181 -2.25 -1.18 2.94
N THR A 182 -1.97 -2.43 3.31
CA THR A 182 -1.80 -3.52 2.36
C THR A 182 -3.15 -4.03 1.86
N LEU A 183 -4.15 -4.15 2.74
CA LEU A 183 -5.51 -4.54 2.38
C LEU A 183 -6.12 -3.56 1.38
N VAL A 184 -6.13 -2.26 1.70
CA VAL A 184 -6.66 -1.22 0.80
C VAL A 184 -5.96 -1.29 -0.56
N PHE A 185 -4.62 -1.28 -0.59
CA PHE A 185 -3.84 -1.31 -1.83
C PHE A 185 -4.15 -2.55 -2.71
N VAL A 186 -4.28 -3.73 -2.10
CA VAL A 186 -4.64 -4.96 -2.82
C VAL A 186 -6.07 -4.84 -3.37
N LEU A 187 -7.05 -4.49 -2.53
CA LEU A 187 -8.44 -4.38 -2.93
C LEU A 187 -8.65 -3.38 -4.08
N GLU A 188 -8.03 -2.21 -4.00
CA GLU A 188 -8.15 -1.20 -5.06
C GLU A 188 -7.55 -1.66 -6.39
N ARG A 189 -6.49 -2.47 -6.34
CA ARG A 189 -5.80 -2.98 -7.53
C ARG A 189 -6.49 -4.20 -8.14
N THR A 190 -7.07 -5.09 -7.34
CA THR A 190 -7.56 -6.40 -7.81
C THR A 190 -9.08 -6.54 -7.83
N ALA A 191 -9.82 -5.74 -7.06
CA ALA A 191 -11.27 -5.88 -6.91
C ALA A 191 -12.07 -4.68 -7.42
N GLY A 192 -11.41 -3.57 -7.78
CA GLY A 192 -12.09 -2.32 -8.12
C GLY A 192 -12.71 -1.62 -6.90
N TYR A 193 -12.26 -1.97 -5.70
CA TYR A 193 -12.55 -1.22 -4.48
C TYR A 193 -12.06 0.23 -4.62
N LYS A 194 -12.74 1.14 -3.93
CA LYS A 194 -12.31 2.52 -3.73
C LYS A 194 -12.55 2.91 -2.28
N LEU A 195 -11.50 3.36 -1.61
CA LEU A 195 -11.62 3.90 -0.27
C LEU A 195 -12.43 5.21 -0.32
N ASN A 196 -13.56 5.22 0.38
CA ASN A 196 -14.49 6.36 0.43
C ASN A 196 -14.77 6.71 1.89
N ILE A 197 -13.78 7.31 2.54
CA ILE A 197 -13.79 7.79 3.92
C ILE A 197 -13.24 9.23 3.90
N ASP A 198 -13.77 10.12 4.75
CA ASP A 198 -13.26 11.48 4.89
C ASP A 198 -11.78 11.49 5.35
N PRO A 199 -10.83 11.97 4.52
CA PRO A 199 -9.39 11.95 4.83
C PRO A 199 -9.00 12.77 6.06
N PHE A 200 -9.86 13.69 6.52
CA PHE A 200 -9.63 14.53 7.69
C PHE A 200 -10.26 13.97 8.98
N SER A 201 -10.93 12.81 8.91
CA SER A 201 -11.51 12.15 10.07
C SER A 201 -10.44 11.74 11.07
N GLY A 202 -10.61 12.09 12.36
CA GLY A 202 -9.74 11.60 13.43
C GLY A 202 -9.74 10.07 13.59
N ASP A 203 -10.80 9.42 13.10
CA ASP A 203 -10.99 7.96 13.11
C ASP A 203 -10.63 7.29 11.76
N PHE A 204 -9.97 8.02 10.83
CA PHE A 204 -9.76 7.60 9.44
C PHE A 204 -9.32 6.14 9.29
N CYS A 205 -8.29 5.71 10.02
CA CYS A 205 -7.74 4.36 9.87
C CYS A 205 -8.70 3.26 10.32
N ARG A 206 -9.45 3.48 11.42
CA ARG A 206 -10.49 2.56 11.89
C ARG A 206 -11.63 2.45 10.88
N LEU A 207 -12.02 3.58 10.27
CA LEU A 207 -13.08 3.61 9.26
C LEU A 207 -12.62 2.99 7.94
N ALA A 208 -11.37 3.18 7.53
CA ALA A 208 -10.76 2.57 6.37
C ALA A 208 -10.66 1.03 6.53
N GLU A 209 -10.20 0.55 7.69
CA GLU A 209 -10.17 -0.88 8.03
C GLU A 209 -11.57 -1.50 7.96
N LEU A 210 -12.57 -0.87 8.61
CA LEU A 210 -13.95 -1.35 8.60
C LEU A 210 -14.54 -1.40 7.19
N GLN A 211 -14.33 -0.35 6.36
CA GLN A 211 -14.86 -0.31 5.00
C GLN A 211 -14.16 -1.33 4.09
N ALA A 212 -12.83 -1.45 4.16
CA ALA A 212 -12.06 -2.41 3.39
C ALA A 212 -12.41 -3.86 3.76
N THR A 213 -12.57 -4.13 5.06
CA THR A 213 -12.96 -5.46 5.57
C THR A 213 -14.39 -5.80 5.16
N ALA A 214 -15.36 -4.91 5.38
CA ALA A 214 -16.75 -5.13 4.97
C ALA A 214 -16.88 -5.31 3.44
N TYR A 215 -16.07 -4.59 2.64
CA TYR A 215 -16.00 -4.80 1.20
C TYR A 215 -15.45 -6.19 0.86
N ALA A 216 -14.36 -6.61 1.49
CA ALA A 216 -13.77 -7.93 1.29
C ALA A 216 -14.76 -9.06 1.69
N GLU A 217 -15.46 -8.91 2.81
CA GLU A 217 -16.50 -9.84 3.26
C GLU A 217 -17.70 -9.91 2.31
N ALA A 218 -18.13 -8.78 1.73
CA ALA A 218 -19.30 -8.74 0.86
C ALA A 218 -19.01 -9.17 -0.59
N ASN A 219 -17.79 -8.96 -1.09
CA ASN A 219 -17.46 -9.10 -2.52
C ASN A 219 -16.39 -10.15 -2.83
N LEU A 220 -15.49 -10.48 -1.89
CA LEU A 220 -14.40 -11.45 -2.11
C LEU A 220 -14.63 -12.74 -1.33
N LEU A 221 -15.09 -12.64 -0.08
CA LEU A 221 -15.64 -13.80 0.62
C LEU A 221 -17.01 -14.12 0.00
N PRO A 222 -17.32 -15.39 -0.29
CA PRO A 222 -18.59 -15.77 -0.90
C PRO A 222 -19.74 -15.75 0.11
N ASN A 223 -20.12 -14.54 0.52
CA ASN A 223 -21.36 -14.25 1.24
C ASN A 223 -22.55 -14.38 0.27
N ARG A 224 -22.98 -15.62 0.04
CA ARG A 224 -24.29 -15.86 -0.59
C ARG A 224 -25.36 -15.19 0.28
N LYS A 225 -26.13 -14.27 -0.30
CA LYS A 225 -27.46 -13.94 0.23
C LYS A 225 -28.19 -15.26 0.51
N ALA A 226 -28.66 -15.46 1.74
CA ALA A 226 -29.57 -16.56 2.02
C ALA A 226 -30.77 -16.43 1.06
N PRO A 227 -31.13 -17.47 0.28
CA PRO A 227 -32.24 -17.39 -0.65
C PRO A 227 -33.54 -17.24 0.14
N THR A 228 -34.14 -16.05 0.08
CA THR A 228 -35.39 -15.74 0.75
C THR A 228 -36.53 -16.56 0.14
N GLY A 229 -36.92 -17.67 0.79
CA GLY A 229 -38.20 -18.33 0.58
C GLY A 229 -38.54 -18.74 -0.86
N GLY A 230 -37.61 -19.35 -1.60
CA GLY A 230 -37.90 -20.01 -2.88
C GLY A 230 -38.36 -21.45 -2.66
N THR A 231 -39.57 -21.80 -3.11
CA THR A 231 -40.06 -23.19 -3.08
C THR A 231 -39.18 -24.10 -3.94
N VAL A 232 -38.66 -25.17 -3.33
CA VAL A 232 -37.72 -26.08 -3.99
C VAL A 232 -38.44 -26.94 -5.03
N ALA A 233 -38.36 -26.54 -6.29
CA ALA A 233 -38.67 -27.41 -7.42
C ALA A 233 -37.50 -28.37 -7.68
N SER A 234 -37.77 -29.67 -7.76
CA SER A 234 -36.74 -30.68 -8.04
C SER A 234 -36.18 -30.50 -9.47
N ALA A 235 -34.94 -30.02 -9.57
CA ALA A 235 -34.27 -29.80 -10.84
C ALA A 235 -33.54 -31.07 -11.30
N ASN A 236 -34.07 -31.75 -12.31
CA ASN A 236 -33.37 -32.83 -13.01
C ASN A 236 -32.12 -32.28 -13.72
N ASN A 237 -30.94 -32.59 -13.19
CA ASN A 237 -29.66 -32.12 -13.73
C ASN A 237 -29.14 -33.04 -14.84
N ASN A 238 -29.54 -32.77 -16.08
CA ASN A 238 -28.99 -33.42 -17.30
C ASN A 238 -27.86 -32.61 -17.99
N GLY A 239 -27.26 -31.65 -17.28
CA GLY A 239 -26.06 -30.95 -17.76
C GLY A 239 -24.79 -31.72 -17.39
N ALA A 240 -23.84 -31.84 -18.32
CA ALA A 240 -22.54 -32.43 -18.03
C ALA A 240 -21.78 -31.57 -17.01
N VAL A 241 -21.57 -32.10 -15.81
CA VAL A 241 -20.80 -31.45 -14.77
C VAL A 241 -19.31 -31.79 -14.97
N GLN A 242 -18.44 -30.79 -14.86
CA GLN A 242 -17.00 -30.92 -15.07
C GLN A 242 -16.21 -30.03 -14.11
N ILE A 243 -14.92 -30.32 -13.95
CA ILE A 243 -13.98 -29.47 -13.22
C ILE A 243 -13.65 -28.22 -14.03
N THR A 244 -13.68 -27.06 -13.39
CA THR A 244 -13.46 -25.73 -14.00
C THR A 244 -12.24 -25.01 -13.44
N SER A 245 -11.76 -25.39 -12.25
CA SER A 245 -10.60 -24.77 -11.59
C SER A 245 -9.33 -25.61 -11.70
N PRO A 246 -8.16 -25.02 -12.03
CA PRO A 246 -6.88 -25.72 -11.99
C PRO A 246 -6.41 -26.08 -10.57
N TYR A 247 -7.13 -25.64 -9.54
CA TYR A 247 -6.84 -25.90 -8.12
C TYR A 247 -7.90 -26.80 -7.47
N ALA A 248 -8.53 -27.68 -8.24
CA ALA A 248 -9.53 -28.64 -7.75
C ALA A 248 -8.90 -29.76 -6.91
N VAL A 249 -8.58 -29.49 -5.65
CA VAL A 249 -7.99 -30.49 -4.73
C VAL A 249 -9.04 -31.53 -4.33
N ALA A 250 -8.68 -32.81 -4.48
CA ALA A 250 -9.47 -33.98 -4.09
C ALA A 250 -9.10 -34.45 -2.68
N PHE A 251 -10.10 -34.87 -1.91
CA PHE A 251 -9.95 -35.34 -0.53
C PHE A 251 -10.74 -36.64 -0.27
N LEU A 252 -10.20 -37.55 0.55
CA LEU A 252 -10.92 -38.77 0.95
C LEU A 252 -11.95 -38.54 2.06
N ASP A 253 -11.95 -37.39 2.72
CA ASP A 253 -12.90 -37.08 3.80
C ASP A 253 -13.51 -35.69 3.69
N ARG A 254 -14.75 -35.56 4.16
CA ARG A 254 -15.57 -34.33 4.08
C ARG A 254 -15.03 -33.13 4.86
N PHE A 255 -13.96 -33.32 5.64
CA PHE A 255 -13.27 -32.25 6.39
C PHE A 255 -11.96 -31.80 5.70
N GLY A 256 -11.61 -32.38 4.54
CA GLY A 256 -10.44 -31.96 3.76
C GLY A 256 -9.09 -32.33 4.38
N ARG A 257 -9.01 -33.39 5.21
CA ARG A 257 -7.78 -33.74 5.96
C ARG A 257 -6.85 -34.65 5.18
N HIS A 258 -7.39 -35.50 4.29
CA HIS A 258 -6.62 -36.47 3.52
C HIS A 258 -6.66 -36.12 2.01
N PRO A 259 -5.82 -35.18 1.53
CA PRO A 259 -5.77 -34.83 0.12
C PRO A 259 -5.12 -35.94 -0.72
N THR A 260 -5.74 -36.31 -1.84
CA THR A 260 -5.26 -37.35 -2.76
C THR A 260 -4.72 -36.83 -4.09
N GLY A 261 -4.89 -35.55 -4.41
CA GLY A 261 -4.38 -34.98 -5.65
C GLY A 261 -5.15 -33.74 -6.09
N SER A 262 -4.90 -33.31 -7.32
CA SER A 262 -5.68 -32.25 -7.97
C SER A 262 -6.34 -32.83 -9.22
N ILE A 263 -7.65 -32.66 -9.35
CA ILE A 263 -8.42 -33.15 -10.49
C ILE A 263 -8.14 -32.24 -11.71
N PRO A 264 -7.85 -32.78 -12.91
CA PRO A 264 -7.64 -31.99 -14.12
C PRO A 264 -8.86 -31.14 -14.49
N VAL A 265 -8.61 -29.95 -15.06
CA VAL A 265 -9.67 -29.11 -15.66
C VAL A 265 -10.30 -29.84 -16.85
N GLY A 266 -11.63 -29.80 -16.94
CA GLY A 266 -12.41 -30.53 -17.93
C GLY A 266 -12.71 -31.98 -17.59
N GLU A 267 -12.21 -32.53 -16.48
CA GLU A 267 -12.56 -33.88 -16.03
C GLU A 267 -14.08 -33.95 -15.74
N PRO A 268 -14.82 -34.89 -16.36
CA PRO A 268 -16.25 -35.05 -16.13
C PRO A 268 -16.52 -35.69 -14.76
N ILE A 269 -17.52 -35.17 -14.05
CA ILE A 269 -17.88 -35.63 -12.71
C ILE A 269 -19.39 -35.82 -12.57
N THR A 270 -19.78 -36.75 -11.70
CA THR A 270 -21.16 -36.94 -11.24
C THR A 270 -21.22 -36.51 -9.78
N THR A 271 -22.13 -35.61 -9.44
CA THR A 271 -22.38 -35.19 -8.05
C THR A 271 -23.15 -36.26 -7.29
N VAL A 272 -22.64 -36.70 -6.14
CA VAL A 272 -23.26 -37.74 -5.30
C VAL A 272 -24.02 -37.12 -4.12
N GLY A 273 -23.44 -36.11 -3.48
CA GLY A 273 -24.02 -35.44 -2.31
C GLY A 273 -23.12 -34.31 -1.81
N ARG A 274 -23.52 -33.64 -0.72
CA ARG A 274 -22.75 -32.59 -0.04
C ARG A 274 -22.59 -32.82 1.44
N SER A 275 -21.56 -32.22 2.03
CA SER A 275 -21.45 -32.05 3.48
C SER A 275 -22.49 -31.04 3.97
N TYR A 276 -23.15 -31.34 5.09
CA TYR A 276 -24.01 -30.39 5.80
C TYR A 276 -23.30 -29.77 7.02
N THR A 277 -22.01 -30.07 7.21
CA THR A 277 -21.19 -29.40 8.24
C THR A 277 -21.19 -27.89 7.99
N GLN A 278 -21.42 -27.09 9.02
CA GLN A 278 -21.51 -25.64 8.92
C GLN A 278 -20.26 -25.07 8.22
N PHE A 279 -20.47 -24.14 7.28
CA PHE A 279 -19.43 -23.54 6.42
C PHE A 279 -18.72 -24.50 5.43
N SER A 280 -19.05 -25.79 5.40
CA SER A 280 -18.48 -26.72 4.43
C SER A 280 -19.08 -26.52 3.03
N LYS A 281 -18.20 -26.44 2.02
CA LYS A 281 -18.53 -26.44 0.60
C LYS A 281 -18.23 -27.78 -0.08
N MET A 282 -17.87 -28.78 0.71
CA MET A 282 -17.42 -30.08 0.21
C MET A 282 -18.60 -30.84 -0.39
N MET A 283 -18.52 -31.17 -1.67
CA MET A 283 -19.39 -32.15 -2.31
C MET A 283 -18.63 -33.43 -2.63
N LEU A 284 -19.29 -34.56 -2.44
CA LEU A 284 -18.80 -35.86 -2.90
C LEU A 284 -19.09 -35.97 -4.41
N VAL A 285 -18.04 -36.26 -5.18
CA VAL A 285 -18.12 -36.45 -6.62
C VAL A 285 -17.51 -37.77 -7.02
N ARG A 286 -18.06 -38.37 -8.08
CA ARG A 286 -17.59 -39.60 -8.71
C ARG A 286 -17.19 -39.31 -10.14
N GLY A 287 -16.03 -39.81 -10.57
CA GLY A 287 -15.55 -39.73 -11.95
C GLY A 287 -14.77 -40.98 -12.34
N ASN A 288 -13.93 -40.88 -13.37
CA ASN A 288 -13.23 -42.04 -13.90
C ASN A 288 -12.10 -42.50 -12.96
N GLY A 289 -12.36 -43.55 -12.17
CA GLY A 289 -11.40 -44.08 -11.20
C GLY A 289 -11.30 -43.27 -9.90
N PHE A 290 -12.33 -42.49 -9.53
CA PHE A 290 -12.33 -41.78 -8.25
C PHE A 290 -13.73 -41.53 -7.68
N GLU A 291 -13.81 -41.53 -6.35
CA GLU A 291 -14.92 -41.02 -5.55
C GLU A 291 -14.33 -40.22 -4.39
N VAL A 292 -14.42 -38.89 -4.45
CA VAL A 292 -13.68 -37.96 -3.57
C VAL A 292 -14.51 -36.73 -3.25
N PHE A 293 -14.19 -36.07 -2.14
CA PHE A 293 -14.73 -34.75 -1.84
C PHE A 293 -13.92 -33.65 -2.53
N ILE A 294 -14.61 -32.66 -3.10
CA ILE A 294 -14.04 -31.40 -3.59
C ILE A 294 -14.89 -30.20 -3.12
N ASP A 295 -14.31 -29.00 -3.05
CA ASP A 295 -15.11 -27.78 -2.96
C ASP A 295 -15.92 -27.62 -4.26
N PHE A 296 -17.25 -27.46 -4.17
CA PHE A 296 -18.10 -27.39 -5.36
C PHE A 296 -17.72 -26.23 -6.29
N SER A 297 -17.11 -25.16 -5.78
CA SER A 297 -16.65 -24.00 -6.56
C SER A 297 -15.52 -24.31 -7.53
N ALA A 298 -14.89 -25.49 -7.43
CA ALA A 298 -13.91 -25.98 -8.40
C ALA A 298 -14.55 -26.64 -9.64
N SER A 299 -15.88 -26.65 -9.75
CA SER A 299 -16.65 -27.32 -10.80
C SER A 299 -17.66 -26.41 -11.51
N SER A 300 -18.37 -26.94 -12.50
CA SER A 300 -19.53 -26.29 -13.13
C SER A 300 -20.85 -26.41 -12.35
N VAL A 301 -20.86 -27.03 -11.16
CA VAL A 301 -22.07 -27.16 -10.32
C VAL A 301 -22.54 -25.78 -9.85
N SER A 302 -23.79 -25.46 -10.15
CA SER A 302 -24.40 -24.19 -9.72
C SER A 302 -24.64 -24.13 -8.21
N VAL A 303 -24.84 -22.91 -7.73
CA VAL A 303 -25.22 -22.59 -6.34
C VAL A 303 -26.38 -23.44 -5.84
N ASP A 304 -27.42 -23.53 -6.67
CA ASP A 304 -28.69 -24.20 -6.35
C ASP A 304 -28.60 -25.71 -6.57
N GLN A 305 -27.84 -26.16 -7.57
CA GLN A 305 -27.54 -27.57 -7.78
C GLN A 305 -26.81 -28.15 -6.57
N PHE A 306 -25.76 -27.49 -6.07
CA PHE A 306 -25.08 -27.87 -4.84
C PHE A 306 -26.03 -27.82 -3.63
N ALA A 307 -26.88 -26.79 -3.53
CA ALA A 307 -27.84 -26.68 -2.42
C ALA A 307 -28.87 -27.81 -2.42
N ALA A 308 -29.26 -28.32 -3.59
CA ALA A 308 -30.19 -29.45 -3.75
C ALA A 308 -29.54 -30.84 -3.56
N LEU A 309 -28.22 -30.94 -3.42
CA LEU A 309 -27.56 -32.23 -3.17
C LEU A 309 -27.93 -32.79 -1.79
N PRO A 310 -28.14 -34.12 -1.66
CA PRO A 310 -28.42 -34.77 -0.38
C PRO A 310 -27.20 -34.72 0.56
N GLU A 311 -27.44 -34.88 1.87
CA GLU A 311 -26.36 -35.00 2.85
C GLU A 311 -25.55 -36.29 2.66
N VAL A 312 -24.22 -36.17 2.70
CA VAL A 312 -23.30 -37.30 2.77
C VAL A 312 -23.07 -37.69 4.24
N ASN A 313 -23.80 -38.73 4.66
CA ASN A 313 -23.59 -39.39 5.95
C ASN A 313 -22.39 -40.35 5.88
N ASN A 314 -21.57 -40.35 6.93
CA ASN A 314 -20.26 -41.01 6.96
C ASN A 314 -20.29 -42.55 6.83
N GLU A 315 -21.45 -43.20 6.94
CA GLU A 315 -21.53 -44.66 7.12
C GLU A 315 -21.60 -45.46 5.80
N SER A 316 -21.67 -44.82 4.63
CA SER A 316 -21.88 -45.53 3.35
C SER A 316 -21.03 -45.09 2.15
N THR A 317 -20.13 -44.10 2.29
CA THR A 317 -19.35 -43.58 1.15
C THR A 317 -17.92 -44.10 1.15
N THR A 318 -17.65 -45.03 0.23
CA THR A 318 -16.33 -45.62 -0.03
C THR A 318 -15.49 -44.68 -0.91
N THR A 319 -14.99 -43.60 -0.30
CA THR A 319 -14.08 -42.69 -0.99
C THR A 319 -12.80 -43.42 -1.41
N SER A 320 -12.36 -43.16 -2.64
CA SER A 320 -11.21 -43.84 -3.26
C SER A 320 -10.66 -43.02 -4.42
N CYS A 321 -9.38 -43.19 -4.72
CA CYS A 321 -8.69 -42.46 -5.79
C CYS A 321 -7.69 -43.40 -6.46
N THR A 322 -7.99 -43.83 -7.69
CA THR A 322 -7.15 -44.71 -8.53
C THR A 322 -6.86 -44.13 -9.91
N ALA A 323 -7.37 -42.92 -10.21
CA ALA A 323 -7.04 -42.16 -11.41
C ALA A 323 -5.55 -41.79 -11.47
N SER A 324 -5.03 -41.51 -12.67
CA SER A 324 -3.60 -41.24 -12.91
C SER A 324 -3.05 -39.98 -12.23
N TRP A 325 -3.92 -39.05 -11.84
CA TRP A 325 -3.58 -37.85 -11.08
C TRP A 325 -3.62 -38.05 -9.56
N CYS A 326 -4.15 -39.18 -9.07
CA CYS A 326 -4.14 -39.53 -7.66
C CYS A 326 -2.70 -39.81 -7.22
N LYS A 327 -2.25 -39.09 -6.19
CA LYS A 327 -1.04 -39.42 -5.44
C LYS A 327 -1.31 -40.69 -4.64
N SER A 328 -0.39 -41.65 -4.71
CA SER A 328 -0.35 -42.78 -3.79
C SER A 328 -0.31 -42.23 -2.36
N VAL A 329 -1.32 -42.56 -1.55
CA VAL A 329 -1.29 -42.30 -0.11
C VAL A 329 -0.16 -43.17 0.47
N PRO A 330 0.83 -42.59 1.17
CA PRO A 330 1.88 -43.35 1.84
C PRO A 330 1.35 -44.10 3.07
#